data_AF-A0AAT9I089-F1
#
_entry.id   AF-A0AAT9I089-F1
#
_cell.length_a   1.000
_cell.length_b   1.000
_cell.length_c   1.000
_cell.angle_alpha   90.00
_cell.angle_beta   90.00
_cell.angle_gamma   90.00
#
_symmetry.space_group_name_H-M   'P 1'
#
loop_
_entity.id
_entity.type
_entity.pdbx_description
1 polymer ?
#
loop_
_entity_poly.entity_id
_entity_poly.type
_entity_poly.pdbx_seq_one_letter_code
_entity_poly.pdbx_strand_id
1 'polypeptide(L)' 'MGLEGYYAGEPLTPVRRPDGSLSHLDLGSFVFTRQPYDEAAPVPGGVDPEGWRGIG' A
#
# COMPACT_ATOMS: atom_id res chain seq x y z
N MET A 1 -19.46 -5.78 13.76
CA MET A 1 -18.33 -6.72 13.81
C MET A 1 -17.22 -6.17 12.91
N GLY A 2 -16.01 -5.93 13.42
CA GLY A 2 -14.79 -5.72 12.60
C GLY A 2 -14.24 -4.30 12.37
N LEU A 3 -14.82 -3.24 12.94
CA LEU A 3 -14.33 -1.86 12.73
C LEU A 3 -13.44 -1.34 13.87
N GLU A 4 -13.73 -1.74 15.10
CA GLU A 4 -13.00 -1.32 16.29
C GLU A 4 -11.62 -2.00 16.30
N GLY A 5 -10.56 -1.20 16.33
CA GLY A 5 -9.19 -1.69 16.51
C GLY A 5 -8.60 -2.47 15.33
N TYR A 6 -9.19 -2.40 14.13
CA TYR A 6 -8.71 -3.13 12.94
C TYR A 6 -7.24 -2.82 12.58
N TYR A 7 -6.78 -1.63 12.95
CA TYR A 7 -5.41 -1.15 12.77
C TYR A 7 -4.59 -1.11 14.06
N ALA A 8 -5.18 -1.51 15.20
CA ALA A 8 -4.54 -1.36 16.49
C ALA A 8 -3.31 -2.26 16.61
N GLY A 9 -2.18 -1.67 16.98
CA GLY A 9 -0.91 -2.35 17.14
C GLY A 9 0.01 -2.30 15.92
N GLU A 10 -0.50 -1.93 14.75
CA GLU A 10 0.33 -1.78 13.54
C GLU A 10 0.99 -0.39 13.48
N PRO A 11 2.30 -0.30 13.17
CA PRO A 11 3.01 0.97 13.12
C PRO A 11 2.63 1.75 11.86
N LEU A 12 2.09 2.96 12.04
CA LEU A 12 1.78 3.88 10.94
C LEU A 12 3.00 4.72 10.56
N THR A 13 3.55 4.49 9.36
CA THR A 13 4.80 5.11 8.89
C THR A 13 4.57 6.10 7.75
N PRO A 14 4.97 7.38 7.87
CA PRO A 14 4.91 8.33 6.77
C PRO A 14 6.12 8.17 5.83
N VAL A 15 5.88 7.73 4.59
CA VAL A 15 6.91 7.60 3.56
C VAL A 15 7.00 8.88 2.75
N ARG A 16 8.22 9.39 2.57
CA ARG A 16 8.50 10.65 1.85
C ARG A 16 9.25 10.41 0.55
N ARG A 17 9.00 11.28 -0.43
CA ARG A 17 9.74 11.36 -1.68
C ARG A 17 11.12 12.00 -1.47
N PRO A 18 12.05 11.88 -2.43
CA PRO A 18 13.36 12.53 -2.36
C PRO A 18 13.28 14.07 -2.21
N ASP A 19 12.20 14.68 -2.69
CA ASP A 19 11.93 16.13 -2.54
C ASP A 19 11.38 16.51 -1.15
N GLY A 20 11.22 15.55 -0.24
CA GLY A 20 10.69 15.75 1.12
C GLY A 20 9.16 15.75 1.22
N SER A 21 8.44 15.76 0.09
CA SER A 21 6.98 15.68 0.07
C SER A 21 6.47 14.34 0.60
N LEU A 22 5.26 14.32 1.19
CA LEU A 22 4.64 13.08 1.64
C LEU A 22 4.19 12.25 0.42
N SER A 23 4.64 11.00 0.36
CA SER A 23 4.22 10.03 -0.66
C SER A 23 2.95 9.32 -0.21
N HIS A 24 3.03 8.55 0.89
CA HIS A 24 1.93 7.73 1.42
C HIS A 24 2.14 7.44 2.91
N LEU A 25 1.10 6.88 3.53
CA LEU A 25 1.20 6.27 4.85
C LEU A 25 1.20 4.75 4.69
N ASP A 26 2.21 4.11 5.24
CA ASP A 26 2.34 2.65 5.30
C ASP A 26 1.84 2.14 6.66
N LEU A 27 1.00 1.11 6.62
CA LEU A 27 0.47 0.41 7.78
C LEU A 27 0.59 -1.11 7.54
N GLY A 28 1.80 -1.54 7.18
CA GLY A 28 2.15 -2.94 6.95
C GLY A 28 1.43 -3.57 5.75
N SER A 29 0.18 -3.97 5.94
CA SER A 29 -0.67 -4.55 4.88
C SER A 29 -1.43 -3.51 4.06
N PHE A 30 -1.48 -2.25 4.53
CA PHE A 30 -2.24 -1.19 3.89
C PHE A 30 -1.36 0.00 3.53
N VAL A 31 -1.59 0.55 2.34
CA VAL A 31 -0.98 1.80 1.89
C VAL A 31 -2.09 2.83 1.66
N PHE A 32 -2.03 3.96 2.37
CA PHE A 32 -2.97 5.06 2.21
C PHE A 32 -2.35 6.22 1.41
N THR A 33 -2.98 6.58 0.30
CA THR A 33 -2.58 7.69 -0.57
C THR A 33 -3.65 8.77 -0.58
N ARG A 34 -3.26 10.04 -0.82
CA ARG A 34 -4.23 11.15 -0.98
C ARG A 34 -4.76 11.30 -2.40
N GLN A 35 -4.03 10.79 -3.38
CA GLN A 35 -4.42 10.75 -4.78
C GLN A 35 -4.74 9.29 -5.15
N PRO A 36 -5.60 9.04 -6.15
CA PRO A 36 -5.74 7.71 -6.73
C PRO A 36 -4.37 7.15 -7.07
N TYR A 37 -4.22 5.82 -7.08
CA TYR A 37 -2.94 5.18 -7.35
C TYR A 37 -2.28 5.79 -8.57
N ASP A 38 -1.09 6.35 -8.33
CA ASP A 38 -0.17 6.70 -9.40
C ASP A 38 0.13 5.41 -10.16
N GLU A 39 0.07 5.42 -11.49
CA GLU A 39 0.37 4.23 -12.30
C GLU A 39 1.82 3.75 -12.07
N ALA A 40 2.71 4.64 -11.64
CA ALA A 40 4.08 4.33 -11.27
C ALA A 40 4.24 3.93 -9.79
N ALA A 41 3.17 3.90 -8.99
CA ALA A 41 3.25 3.48 -7.60
C ALA A 41 3.65 1.99 -7.51
N PRO A 42 4.56 1.64 -6.59
CA PRO A 42 4.90 0.24 -6.39
C PRO A 42 3.68 -0.54 -5.88
N VAL A 43 3.39 -1.68 -6.50
CA VAL A 43 2.38 -2.63 -6.02
C VAL A 43 3.03 -3.50 -4.93
N PRO A 44 2.52 -3.48 -3.69
CA PRO A 44 3.01 -4.38 -2.64
C PRO A 44 2.91 -5.84 -3.07
N GLY A 45 4.01 -6.59 -3.02
CA GLY A 45 4.09 -7.98 -3.48
C GLY A 45 4.41 -8.16 -4.96
N GLY A 46 4.45 -7.07 -5.75
CA GLY A 46 4.72 -7.11 -7.20
C GLY A 46 3.53 -7.65 -8.01
N VAL A 47 3.61 -7.47 -9.33
CA VAL A 47 2.65 -8.05 -10.28
C VAL A 47 3.42 -9.01 -11.18
N ASP A 48 2.97 -10.26 -11.30
CA ASP A 48 3.55 -11.18 -12.27
C ASP A 48 3.22 -10.69 -13.69
N PRO A 49 4.22 -10.51 -14.58
CA PRO A 49 4.01 -9.97 -15.92
C PRO A 49 3.18 -10.90 -16.81
N GLU A 50 3.12 -12.20 -16.51
CA GLU A 50 2.29 -13.17 -17.23
C GLU A 50 0.85 -13.24 -16.68
N GLY A 51 0.57 -12.52 -15.59
CA GLY A 51 -0.74 -12.47 -14.94
C GLY A 51 -1.13 -13.78 -14.26
N TRP A 52 -2.30 -13.77 -13.61
CA TRP A 52 -2.85 -14.96 -12.96
C TRP A 52 -3.15 -16.05 -14.00
N ARG A 53 -2.45 -17.19 -13.90
CA ARG A 53 -2.80 -18.42 -14.63
C ARG A 53 -3.48 -19.37 -13.65
N GLY A 54 -4.80 -19.47 -13.72
CA GLY A 54 -5.56 -20.36 -12.84
C GLY A 54 -5.07 -21.80 -12.93
N ILE A 55 -5.32 -22.59 -11.87
CA ILE A 55 -5.04 -24.03 -11.91
C ILE A 55 -5.98 -24.67 -12.95
N GLY A 56 -5.41 -25.12 -14.06
CA GLY A 56 -6.08 -25.98 -15.04
C GLY A 56 -6.09 -27.43 -14.60
#